data_AF-W4UM14-F1
#
_entry.id   AF-W4UM14-F1
#
_cell.length_a   1.000
_cell.length_b   1.000
_cell.length_c   1.000
_cell.angle_alpha   90.00
_cell.angle_beta   90.00
_cell.angle_gamma   90.00
#
_symmetry.space_group_name_H-M   'P 1'
#
loop_
_entity.id
_entity.type
_entity.pdbx_description
1 polymer ?
#
loop_
_entity_poly.entity_id
_entity_poly.type
_entity_poly.pdbx_seq_one_letter_code
_entity_poly.pdbx_strand_id
1 'polypeptide(L)' 'MFHQAEAIIGPDGQTVLVTSEHVQSPIAVRYAFRNYIVGELFGANGLPASSFRSDNW' A
#
# COMPACT_ATOMS: atom_id res chain seq x y z
N MET A 1 -3.64 1.63 -15.55
CA MET A 1 -2.88 0.37 -15.31
C MET A 1 -2.26 0.49 -13.92
N PHE A 2 -2.20 -0.61 -13.15
CA PHE A 2 -1.50 -0.63 -11.86
C PHE A 2 -0.12 -1.25 -12.03
N HIS A 3 0.85 -0.73 -11.27
CA HIS A 3 2.23 -1.20 -11.25
C HIS A 3 2.60 -1.66 -9.84
N GLN A 4 3.57 -2.56 -9.76
CA GLN A 4 4.15 -2.94 -8.46
C GLN A 4 4.86 -1.72 -7.84
N ALA A 5 4.75 -1.65 -6.52
CA ALA A 5 5.32 -0.59 -5.71
C ALA A 5 5.88 -1.18 -4.42
N GLU A 6 6.86 -0.51 -3.85
CA GLU A 6 7.33 -0.76 -2.50
C GLU A 6 6.57 0.13 -1.53
N ALA A 7 6.38 -0.36 -0.30
CA ALA A 7 5.66 0.38 0.73
C ALA A 7 6.36 0.22 2.08
N ILE A 8 6.46 1.32 2.82
CA ILE A 8 6.98 1.35 4.19
C ILE A 8 6.01 2.12 5.11
N ILE A 9 6.04 1.81 6.40
CA ILE A 9 5.34 2.62 7.40
C ILE A 9 6.11 3.92 7.59
N GLY A 10 5.39 5.04 7.52
CA GLY A 10 5.96 6.36 7.71
C GLY A 10 6.44 6.58 9.15
N PRO A 11 7.30 7.57 9.38
CA PRO A 11 7.85 7.85 10.72
C PRO A 11 6.81 8.18 11.78
N ASP A 12 5.61 8.62 11.37
CA ASP A 12 4.48 8.92 12.25
C ASP A 12 3.68 7.69 12.69
N GLY A 13 4.02 6.51 12.17
CA GLY A 13 3.36 5.24 12.47
C GLY A 13 1.93 5.12 11.93
N GLN A 14 1.47 6.10 11.14
CA GLN A 14 0.08 6.22 10.69
C GLN A 14 -0.03 6.36 9.16
N THR A 15 1.05 6.74 8.50
CA THR A 15 1.12 6.86 7.04
C THR A 15 1.80 5.65 6.41
N VAL A 16 1.46 5.39 5.14
CA VAL A 16 2.15 4.41 4.30
C VAL A 16 2.80 5.19 3.17
N LEU A 17 4.13 5.15 3.10
CA LEU A 17 4.90 5.75 2.04
C LEU A 17 5.05 4.72 0.92
N VAL A 18 4.68 5.09 -0.31
CA VAL A 18 4.66 4.19 -1.47
C VAL A 18 5.53 4.76 -2.57
N THR A 19 6.39 3.91 -3.14
CA THR A 19 7.31 4.27 -4.23
C THR A 19 7.28 3.23 -5.33
N SER A 20 7.48 3.66 -6.58
CA SER A 20 7.58 2.76 -7.74
C SER A 20 8.49 3.36 -8.79
N GLU A 21 9.43 2.57 -9.32
CA GLU A 21 10.30 3.00 -10.42
C GLU A 21 9.51 3.25 -11.72
N HIS A 22 8.31 2.69 -11.83
CA HIS A 22 7.46 2.78 -13.02
C HIS A 22 6.40 3.89 -12.92
N VAL A 23 6.21 4.52 -11.75
CA VAL A 23 5.15 5.51 -11.52
C VAL A 23 5.70 6.73 -10.79
N GLN A 24 5.98 7.79 -11.55
CA GLN A 24 6.57 9.02 -11.01
C GLN A 24 5.58 9.88 -10.18
N SER A 25 4.29 9.78 -10.46
CA SER A 25 3.25 10.58 -9.78
C SER A 25 2.02 9.71 -9.54
N PRO A 26 2.02 8.89 -8.47
CA PRO A 26 0.91 8.00 -8.17
C PRO A 26 -0.34 8.78 -7.75
N ILE A 27 -1.47 8.52 -8.41
CA ILE A 27 -2.77 9.12 -8.07
C ILE A 27 -3.70 8.15 -7.31
N ALA A 28 -3.36 6.86 -7.31
CA ALA A 28 -4.15 5.80 -6.69
C ALA A 28 -3.24 4.65 -6.27
N VAL A 29 -3.55 4.04 -5.13
CA VAL A 29 -2.87 2.86 -4.60
C VAL A 29 -3.87 1.79 -4.22
N ARG A 30 -3.45 0.54 -4.39
CA ARG A 30 -4.21 -0.64 -3.99
C ARG A 30 -3.32 -1.61 -3.27
N TYR A 31 -3.76 -2.05 -2.12
CA TYR A 31 -3.08 -3.05 -1.31
C TYR A 31 -3.96 -4.29 -1.19
N ALA A 32 -3.35 -5.46 -1.32
CA ALA A 32 -4.03 -6.75 -1.26
C ALA A 32 -5.22 -6.91 -2.23
N PHE A 33 -5.14 -6.30 -3.41
CA PHE A 33 -6.23 -6.26 -4.41
C PHE A 33 -6.16 -7.44 -5.40
N ARG A 34 -6.11 -8.66 -4.89
CA ARG A 34 -6.15 -9.92 -5.64
C ARG A 34 -6.86 -11.01 -4.83
N ASN A 35 -7.31 -12.09 -5.48
CA ASN A 35 -8.13 -13.14 -4.84
C ASN A 35 -7.50 -13.73 -3.56
N TYR A 36 -6.17 -13.84 -3.51
CA TYR A 36 -5.45 -14.27 -2.32
C TYR A 36 -4.06 -13.64 -2.26
N ILE A 37 -3.67 -13.19 -1.07
CA ILE A 37 -2.36 -12.60 -0.79
C ILE A 37 -1.98 -12.87 0.66
N VAL A 38 -0.68 -13.04 0.90
CA VAL A 38 -0.12 -13.01 2.25
C VAL A 38 0.12 -11.54 2.60
N GLY A 39 -0.46 -11.09 3.72
CA GLY A 39 -0.31 -9.71 4.18
C GLY A 39 1.11 -9.44 4.67
N GLU A 40 1.74 -8.44 4.06
CA GLU A 40 3.12 -8.01 4.35
C GLU A 40 3.19 -6.60 5.00
N LEU A 41 2.07 -5.87 5.04
CA LEU A 41 2.01 -4.53 5.61
C LEU A 41 1.45 -4.61 7.03
N PHE A 42 2.24 -4.19 8.01
CA PHE A 42 1.87 -4.18 9.42
C PHE A 42 1.92 -2.76 9.95
N GLY A 43 0.88 -2.35 10.68
CA GLY A 43 0.86 -1.05 11.34
C GLY A 43 1.87 -0.98 12.50
N ALA A 44 2.08 0.22 13.04
CA ALA A 44 2.95 0.42 14.20
C ALA A 44 2.48 -0.33 15.47
N ASN A 45 1.23 -0.76 15.51
CA ASN A 45 0.66 -1.62 16.56
C ASN A 45 0.98 -3.13 16.37
N GLY A 46 1.73 -3.50 15.32
CA GLY A 46 2.06 -4.88 14.99
C GLY A 46 0.90 -5.68 14.39
N LEU A 47 -0.26 -5.05 14.13
CA LEU A 47 -1.39 -5.70 13.48
C LEU A 47 -1.27 -5.58 11.95
N PRO A 48 -1.69 -6.61 11.20
CA PRO A 48 -1.69 -6.54 9.75
C PRO A 48 -2.69 -5.48 9.26
N ALA A 49 -2.31 -4.72 8.24
CA ALA A 49 -3.21 -3.83 7.54
C ALA A 49 -4.22 -4.65 6.73
N SER A 50 -5.49 -4.24 6.79
CA SER A 50 -6.52 -4.80 5.91
C SER A 50 -6.27 -4.37 4.46
N SER A 51 -6.82 -5.12 3.50
CA SER A 51 -6.86 -4.71 2.10
C SER A 51 -7.54 -3.35 1.93
N PHE A 52 -6.99 -2.49 1.08
CA PHE A 52 -7.56 -1.16 0.82
C PHE A 52 -7.29 -0.68 -0.60
N ARG A 53 -8.05 0.32 -1.02
CA ARG A 53 -7.82 1.12 -2.23
C ARG A 53 -8.04 2.60 -1.92
N SER A 54 -7.30 3.49 -2.57
CA SER A 54 -7.43 4.94 -2.38
C SER A 54 -8.24 5.65 -3.47
N ASP A 55 -8.82 4.88 -4.39
CA ASP A 55 -9.50 5.38 -5.59
C ASP A 55 -11.04 5.24 -5.47
N ASN A 56 -11.79 6.05 -6.23
CA ASN A 56 -13.26 6.16 -6.12
C ASN A 56 -14.01 5.82 -7.43
N TRP A 57 -13.55 4.77 -8.11
CA TRP A 57 -14.12 4.22 -9.34
C TRP A 57 -14.87 2.93 -9.04
#